data_AF-A0AAU4VVG3-F1
#
_entry.id   AF-A0AAU4VVG3-F1
#
_cell.length_a   1.000
_cell.length_b   1.000
_cell.length_c   1.000
_cell.angle_alpha   90.00
_cell.angle_beta   90.00
_cell.angle_gamma   90.00
#
_symmetry.space_group_name_H-M   'P 1'
#
loop_
_entity.id
_entity.type
_entity.pdbx_description
1 polymer ?
#
loop_
_entity_poly.entity_id
_entity_poly.type
_entity_poly.pdbx_seq_one_letter_code
_entity_poly.pdbx_strand_id
1 'polypeptide(L)' 'MSDYVAGVPDGTHITLADLLKMRSGLYDYTSAPALAMMLDADPGKAWTPQEALALAFRHAPRSRTACSARSG' A
#
# COMPACT_ATOMS: atom_id res chain seq x y z
N MET A 1 5.12 6.40 -10.41
CA MET A 1 3.92 6.52 -9.53
C MET A 1 3.91 7.76 -8.66
N SER A 2 5.06 8.23 -8.18
CA SER A 2 5.15 9.45 -7.36
C SER A 2 4.62 10.72 -8.05
N ASP A 3 4.57 10.75 -9.38
CA ASP A 3 4.01 11.87 -10.15
C ASP A 3 2.47 11.95 -10.09
N TYR A 4 1.79 10.86 -9.70
CA TYR A 4 0.33 10.79 -9.65
C TYR A 4 -0.21 10.80 -8.22
N VAL A 5 0.47 10.10 -7.32
CA VAL A 5 0.09 9.98 -5.92
C VAL A 5 1.33 10.20 -5.06
N ALA A 6 1.26 11.20 -4.17
CA ALA A 6 2.35 11.49 -3.24
C ALA A 6 2.51 10.38 -2.20
N GLY A 7 3.75 10.14 -1.76
CA GLY A 7 4.05 9.23 -0.66
C GLY A 7 3.96 7.74 -0.98
N VAL A 8 3.85 7.35 -2.27
CA VAL A 8 3.90 5.94 -2.68
C VAL A 8 5.28 5.36 -2.35
N PRO A 9 5.38 4.32 -1.50
CA PRO A 9 6.65 3.65 -1.24
C PRO A 9 7.23 3.09 -2.54
N ASP A 10 8.50 3.36 -2.82
CA ASP A 10 9.18 2.99 -4.07
C ASP A 10 8.49 3.55 -5.34
N GLY A 11 7.71 4.63 -5.19
CA GLY A 11 6.87 5.19 -6.24
C GLY A 11 7.62 5.74 -7.45
N THR A 12 8.93 5.95 -7.37
CA THR A 12 9.79 6.33 -8.50
C THR A 12 10.07 5.16 -9.44
N HIS A 13 10.00 3.92 -8.93
CA HIS A 13 10.29 2.70 -9.70
C HIS A 13 9.01 1.94 -10.10
N ILE A 14 7.89 2.18 -9.41
CA ILE A 14 6.60 1.56 -9.76
C ILE A 14 5.98 2.28 -10.96
N THR A 15 5.67 1.51 -12.00
CA THR A 15 4.91 1.98 -13.17
C THR A 15 3.41 1.74 -13.02
N LEU A 16 2.59 2.39 -13.86
CA LEU A 16 1.14 2.15 -13.88
C LEU A 16 0.84 0.72 -14.34
N ALA A 17 1.64 0.18 -15.27
CA ALA A 17 1.53 -1.19 -15.73
C ALA A 17 1.80 -2.20 -14.61
N ASP A 18 2.74 -1.92 -13.71
CA ASP A 18 3.01 -2.78 -12.55
C ASP A 18 1.83 -2.82 -11.58
N LEU A 19 1.13 -1.70 -11.38
CA LEU A 19 -0.11 -1.68 -10.60
C LEU A 19 -1.20 -2.52 -11.26
N LEU A 20 -1.46 -2.29 -12.55
CA LEU A 20 -2.52 -2.99 -13.30
C LEU A 20 -2.26 -4.50 -13.43
N LYS A 21 -1.00 -4.93 -13.36
CA LYS A 21 -0.59 -6.34 -13.42
C LYS A 21 -0.35 -6.96 -12.04
N MET A 22 -0.59 -6.23 -10.95
CA MET A 22 -0.33 -6.68 -9.58
C MET A 22 1.15 -7.04 -9.32
N ARG A 23 2.08 -6.34 -9.97
CA ARG A 23 3.55 -6.52 -9.87
C ARG A 23 4.28 -5.35 -9.20
N SER A 24 3.54 -4.37 -8.68
CA SER A 24 4.13 -3.21 -7.98
C SER A 24 4.87 -3.59 -6.70
N GLY A 25 4.54 -4.73 -6.11
CA GLY A 25 5.10 -5.15 -4.83
C GLY A 25 4.59 -4.36 -3.64
N LEU A 26 3.62 -3.47 -3.81
CA LEU A 26 2.97 -2.79 -2.69
C LEU A 26 2.26 -3.80 -1.78
N TYR A 27 2.20 -3.46 -0.49
CA TYR A 27 1.38 -4.21 0.45
C TYR A 27 -0.09 -4.07 0.08
N ASP A 28 -0.83 -5.17 0.14
CA ASP A 28 -2.27 -5.18 -0.13
C ASP A 28 -3.02 -4.74 1.14
N TYR A 29 -3.76 -3.62 1.07
CA TYR A 29 -4.48 -3.07 2.21
C TYR A 29 -5.50 -4.08 2.78
N THR A 30 -6.01 -5.01 1.97
CA THR A 30 -6.95 -6.05 2.41
C THR A 30 -6.31 -7.10 3.33
N SER A 31 -4.97 -7.22 3.26
CA SER A 31 -4.20 -8.10 4.15
C SER A 31 -3.89 -7.47 5.50
N ALA A 32 -4.19 -6.16 5.69
CA ALA A 32 -3.87 -5.46 6.93
C ALA A 32 -4.79 -5.92 8.07
N PRO A 33 -4.25 -6.40 9.21
CA PRO A 33 -5.07 -6.81 10.36
C PRO A 33 -5.95 -5.68 10.90
N ALA A 34 -5.48 -4.43 10.78
CA ALA A 34 -6.25 -3.25 11.15
C ALA A 34 -7.54 -3.08 10.33
N LEU A 35 -7.54 -3.50 9.06
CA LEU A 35 -8.76 -3.46 8.24
C LEU A 35 -9.81 -4.43 8.79
N ALA A 36 -9.41 -5.67 9.11
CA ALA A 36 -10.33 -6.68 9.65
C ALA A 36 -10.98 -6.19 10.95
N MET A 37 -10.20 -5.68 11.90
CA MET A 37 -10.73 -5.13 13.16
C MET A 37 -11.72 -3.97 12.93
N MET A 38 -11.45 -3.11 11.94
CA MET A 38 -12.34 -1.99 11.62
C MET A 38 -13.64 -2.44 10.97
N LEU A 39 -13.60 -3.45 10.10
CA LEU A 39 -14.79 -4.03 9.46
C LEU A 39 -15.64 -4.81 10.46
N ASP A 40 -15.03 -5.53 11.40
CA ASP A 40 -15.75 -6.21 12.49
C ASP A 40 -16.50 -5.22 13.39
N ALA A 41 -15.90 -4.04 13.64
CA ALA A 41 -16.50 -3.00 14.47
C ALA A 41 -17.58 -2.18 13.74
N ASP A 42 -17.37 -1.88 12.45
CA ASP A 42 -18.30 -1.11 11.62
C ASP A 42 -18.25 -1.61 10.15
N PRO A 43 -19.05 -2.64 9.81
CA PRO A 43 -19.08 -3.18 8.45
C PRO A 43 -19.71 -2.21 7.44
N GLY A 44 -20.45 -1.19 7.91
CA GLY A 44 -21.09 -0.17 7.09
C GLY A 44 -20.20 1.04 6.80
N LYS A 45 -18.98 1.07 7.34
CA LYS A 45 -18.06 2.20 7.16
C LYS A 45 -17.81 2.46 5.68
N ALA A 46 -18.05 3.70 5.26
CA ALA A 46 -17.58 4.20 3.97
C ALA A 46 -16.08 4.53 4.06
N TRP A 47 -15.30 4.01 3.10
CA TRP A 47 -13.85 4.19 3.04
C TRP A 47 -13.45 5.14 1.92
N THR A 48 -12.54 6.06 2.25
CA THR A 48 -11.86 6.87 1.24
C THR A 48 -10.68 6.10 0.64
N PRO A 49 -10.30 6.37 -0.62
CA PRO A 49 -9.08 5.80 -1.21
C PRO A 49 -7.83 6.07 -0.36
N GLN A 50 -7.74 7.25 0.26
CA GLN A 50 -6.61 7.65 1.10
C GLN A 50 -6.49 6.80 2.37
N GLU A 51 -7.59 6.39 3.00
CA GLU A 51 -7.56 5.49 4.15
C GLU A 51 -7.03 4.10 3.76
N ALA A 52 -7.45 3.57 2.62
CA ALA A 52 -6.92 2.30 2.10
C ALA A 52 -5.41 2.40 1.80
N LEU A 53 -4.96 3.49 1.19
CA LEU A 53 -3.54 3.75 0.96
C LEU A 53 -2.76 3.87 2.27
N ALA A 54 -3.32 4.53 3.29
CA ALA A 54 -2.69 4.64 4.60
C ALA A 54 -2.51 3.28 5.28
N LEU A 55 -3.45 2.34 5.10
CA LEU A 55 -3.31 0.96 5.57
C LEU A 55 -2.18 0.22 4.83
N ALA A 56 -2.10 0.37 3.50
CA ALA A 56 -1.05 -0.24 2.69
C ALA A 56 0.34 0.31 3.05
N PHE A 57 0.49 1.63 3.14
CA PHE A 57 1.80 2.29 3.28
C PHE A 57 2.40 2.19 4.69
N ARG A 58 1.63 1.74 5.69
CA ARG A 58 2.14 1.37 7.02
C ARG A 58 3.01 0.11 6.99
N HIS A 59 2.93 -0.69 5.94
CA HIS A 59 3.65 -1.93 5.80
C HIS A 59 4.76 -1.79 4.76
N ALA A 60 5.86 -2.51 4.96
CA ALA A 60 6.91 -2.57 3.95
C ALA A 60 6.35 -3.18 2.64
N PRO A 61 6.83 -2.74 1.47
CA PRO A 61 6.54 -3.42 0.21
C PRO A 61 6.90 -4.91 0.30
N ARG A 62 6.07 -5.76 -0.30
CA ARG A 62 6.33 -7.20 -0.45
C ARG A 62 7.41 -7.49 -1.50
N SER A 63 7.68 -6.57 -2.42
CA SER A 63 8.79 -6.71 -3.36
C SER A 63 10.14 -6.45 -2.67
N ARG A 64 11.15 -7.14 -3.20
CA ARG A 64 12.51 -7.26 -2.66
C ARG A 64 13.26 -5.93 -2.48
N THR A 65 12.74 -4.82 -3.02
CA THR A 65 13.34 -3.47 -2.90
C THR A 65 13.26 -2.91 -1.47
N ALA A 66 12.36 -3.40 -0.61
CA ALA A 66 12.24 -2.92 0.77
C ALA A 66 13.47 -3.21 1.66
N CYS A 67 14.39 -4.07 1.22
CA CYS A 67 15.54 -4.49 2.01
C CYS A 67 16.76 -3.53 1.91
N SER A 68 16.83 -2.62 0.93
CA SER A 68 18.02 -1.76 0.76
C SER A 68 17.99 -0.44 1.55
N ALA A 69 16.85 -0.04 2.12
CA ALA A 69 16.69 1.28 2.75
C ALA A 69 16.83 1.28 4.29
N ARG A 70 17.24 0.16 4.91
CA ARG A 70 17.36 0.03 6.37
C ARG A 70 18.77 -0.33 6.83
N SER A 71 19.77 0.17 6.10
CA SER A 71 21.19 0.02 6.38
C SER A 71 21.86 1.38 6.18
N GLY A 72 21.85 2.22 7.21
CA GLY A 72 22.45 3.55 7.23
C GLY A 72 22.31 4.17 8.61
#